data_AF-A0A258C232-F1
#
_entry.id   AF-A0A258C232-F1
#
_cell.length_a   1.000
_cell.length_b   1.000
_cell.length_c   1.000
_cell.angle_alpha   90.00
_cell.angle_beta   90.00
_cell.angle_gamma   90.00
#
_symmetry.space_group_name_H-M   'P 1'
#
loop_
_entity.id
_entity.type
_entity.pdbx_description
1 polymer ?
#
loop_
_entity_poly.entity_id
_entity_poly.type
_entity_poly.pdbx_seq_one_letter_code
_entity_poly.pdbx_strand_id
1 'polypeptide(L)'
;MQERRGIKHLRVHGKGGKIRFVPVHPHSSQRISEYLERSEHAAKSDNALFRPVKNPSGTLEKALTGHGIYKDVVGKYARSLGLDPSAVCVHGLRATAATNALDHEADIAKVQEWLGHASISTTRLYDRRKSKPEDSPTFKVNY
;
A
#
# COMPACT_ATOMS: atom_id res chain seq x y z
N MET A 1 2.79 -2.47 16.31
CA MET A 1 2.56 -3.64 15.43
C MET A 1 2.34 -4.86 16.28
N GLN A 2 1.58 -5.84 15.81
CA GLN A 2 1.36 -7.09 16.55
C GLN A 2 2.03 -8.24 15.80
N GLU A 3 2.65 -9.16 16.53
CA GLU A 3 3.23 -10.36 15.94
C GLU A 3 2.22 -11.51 15.97
N ARG A 4 2.08 -12.22 14.85
CA ARG A 4 1.20 -13.39 14.73
C ARG A 4 1.97 -14.45 13.97
N ARG A 5 2.22 -15.60 14.60
CA ARG A 5 2.99 -16.72 14.03
C ARG A 5 4.36 -16.26 13.47
N GLY A 6 5.08 -15.41 14.21
CA GLY A 6 6.40 -14.88 13.80
C GLY A 6 6.37 -13.80 12.71
N ILE A 7 5.19 -13.40 12.22
CA ILE A 7 5.04 -12.37 11.20
C ILE A 7 4.42 -11.11 11.81
N LYS A 8 5.04 -9.95 11.56
CA LYS A 8 4.51 -8.65 11.98
C LYS A 8 3.28 -8.28 11.17
N HIS A 9 2.23 -7.83 11.86
CA HIS A 9 0.98 -7.38 11.27
C HIS A 9 0.66 -5.94 11.67
N LEU A 10 0.06 -5.20 10.72
CA LEU A 10 -0.62 -3.92 10.97
C LEU A 10 -2.10 -4.17 11.23
N ARG A 11 -2.63 -3.60 12.32
CA ARG A 11 -4.05 -3.54 12.59
C ARG A 11 -4.65 -2.35 11.84
N VAL A 12 -5.51 -2.62 10.87
CA VAL A 12 -6.15 -1.60 10.02
C VAL A 12 -7.63 -1.51 10.35
N HIS A 13 -8.10 -0.31 10.68
CA HIS A 13 -9.52 -0.02 10.89
C HIS A 13 -10.13 0.42 9.56
N GLY A 14 -11.08 -0.36 9.06
CA GLY A 14 -11.77 -0.13 7.79
C GLY A 14 -13.20 0.40 7.98
N LYS A 15 -13.86 0.65 6.84
CA LYS A 15 -15.25 1.12 6.79
C LYS A 15 -16.20 0.15 7.54
N GLY A 16 -17.13 0.71 8.30
CA GLY A 16 -18.13 -0.05 9.06
C GLY A 16 -17.56 -0.78 10.28
N GLY A 17 -16.46 -0.27 10.86
CA GLY A 17 -15.84 -0.85 12.06
C GLY A 17 -15.05 -2.13 11.81
N LYS A 18 -14.90 -2.56 10.54
CA LYS A 18 -14.19 -3.80 10.20
C LYS A 18 -12.71 -3.66 10.51
N ILE A 19 -12.17 -4.53 11.36
CA ILE A 19 -10.74 -4.59 11.68
C ILE A 19 -10.08 -5.67 10.83
N ARG A 20 -8.93 -5.35 10.23
CA ARG A 20 -8.10 -6.29 9.47
C ARG A 20 -6.70 -6.35 10.04
N PHE A 21 -6.08 -7.52 9.99
CA PHE A 21 -4.68 -7.71 10.32
C PHE A 21 -3.93 -7.99 9.04
N VAL A 22 -3.14 -7.01 8.59
CA VAL A 22 -2.42 -7.08 7.32
C VAL A 22 -0.98 -7.50 7.61
N PRO A 23 -0.50 -8.63 7.06
CA PRO A 23 0.91 -9.01 7.20
C PRO A 23 1.79 -7.95 6.55
N VAL A 24 2.90 -7.63 7.22
CA VAL A 24 3.83 -6.57 6.80
C VAL A 24 5.09 -7.23 6.28
N HIS A 25 5.51 -6.84 5.07
CA HIS A 25 6.78 -7.28 4.53
C HIS A 25 7.93 -6.85 5.47
N PRO A 26 8.94 -7.70 5.72
CA PRO A 26 10.06 -7.38 6.62
C PRO A 26 10.72 -6.03 6.32
N HIS A 27 11.01 -5.73 5.04
CA HIS A 27 11.52 -4.42 4.63
C HIS A 27 10.58 -3.26 5.01
N SER A 28 9.27 -3.38 4.81
CA SER A 28 8.32 -2.32 5.20
C SER A 28 8.30 -2.13 6.71
N SER A 29 8.36 -3.22 7.49
CA SER A 29 8.45 -3.12 8.95
C SER A 29 9.73 -2.43 9.38
N GLN A 30 10.87 -2.76 8.76
CA GLN A 30 12.16 -2.14 9.06
C GLN A 30 12.12 -0.64 8.77
N ARG A 31 11.59 -0.22 7.61
CA ARG A 31 11.46 1.20 7.27
C ARG A 31 10.57 1.98 8.23
N ILE A 32 9.50 1.36 8.74
CA ILE A 32 8.65 1.99 9.75
C ILE A 32 9.42 2.14 11.07
N SER A 33 10.18 1.14 11.49
CA SER A 33 11.04 1.23 12.67
C SER A 33 12.09 2.33 12.54
N GLU A 34 12.84 2.37 11.43
CA GLU A 34 13.83 3.41 11.13
C GLU A 34 13.21 4.82 11.16
N TYR A 35 12.00 4.97 10.59
CA TYR A 35 11.26 6.22 10.65
C TYR A 35 10.92 6.63 12.09
N LEU A 36 10.39 5.70 12.88
CA LEU A 36 9.97 5.96 14.26
C LEU A 36 11.14 6.33 15.16
N GLU A 37 12.30 5.71 14.96
CA GLU A 37 13.55 6.04 15.65
C GLU A 37 14.03 7.45 15.29
N ARG A 38 14.11 7.77 13.99
CA ARG A 38 14.62 9.07 13.51
C ARG A 38 13.69 10.24 13.79
N SER A 39 12.39 9.99 13.90
CA SER A 39 11.38 11.02 14.14
C SER A 39 11.06 11.21 15.61
N GLU A 40 11.56 10.34 16.50
CA GLU A 40 11.22 10.30 17.93
C GLU A 40 9.72 10.12 18.21
N HIS A 41 8.92 9.78 17.18
CA HIS A 41 7.48 9.60 17.31
C HIS A 41 7.11 8.36 18.13
N ALA A 42 8.04 7.41 18.28
CA ALA A 42 7.85 6.17 19.04
C ALA A 42 7.50 6.41 20.52
N ALA A 43 8.01 7.49 21.12
CA ALA A 43 7.89 7.76 22.55
C ALA A 43 6.49 8.18 23.00
N LYS A 44 5.56 8.45 22.06
CA LYS A 44 4.20 8.92 22.35
C LYS A 44 3.16 7.92 21.83
N SER A 45 2.80 6.93 22.65
CA SER A 45 2.02 5.74 22.26
C SER A 45 0.59 6.00 21.78
N ASP A 46 -0.02 7.11 22.18
CA ASP A 46 -1.42 7.45 21.85
C ASP A 46 -1.57 8.30 20.57
N ASN A 47 -0.46 8.65 19.93
CA ASN A 47 -0.45 9.58 18.81
C ASN A 47 -0.35 8.87 17.45
N ALA A 48 -0.65 9.60 16.39
CA ALA A 48 -0.64 9.07 15.03
C ALA A 48 0.73 8.48 14.64
N LEU A 49 0.70 7.35 13.90
CA LEU A 49 1.91 6.66 13.42
C LEU A 49 2.74 7.57 12.52
N PHE A 50 2.13 8.22 11.53
CA PHE A 50 2.80 9.14 10.63
C PHE A 50 2.29 10.57 10.84
N ARG A 51 3.23 11.49 11.08
CA ARG A 51 2.97 12.89 11.40
C ARG A 51 3.68 13.83 10.42
N PRO A 52 3.14 15.04 10.19
CA PRO A 52 3.87 16.05 9.43
C PRO A 52 5.12 16.47 10.19
N VAL A 53 6.24 16.60 9.48
CA VAL A 53 7.49 17.17 10.04
C VAL A 53 7.51 18.70 9.98
N LYS A 54 6.63 19.28 9.16
CA LYS A 54 6.40 20.71 9.02
C LYS A 54 4.92 20.94 8.77
N ASN A 55 4.31 21.90 9.46
CA ASN A 55 2.93 22.30 9.27
C ASN A 55 2.81 23.82 9.51
N PRO A 56 2.23 24.60 8.59
CA PRO A 56 2.04 26.05 8.77
C PRO A 56 1.27 26.42 10.05
N SER A 57 0.37 25.56 10.53
CA SER A 57 -0.39 25.80 11.77
C SER A 57 0.39 25.47 13.06
N GLY A 58 1.65 25.03 12.96
CA GLY A 58 2.49 24.61 14.09
C GLY A 58 2.10 23.28 14.75
N THR A 59 0.97 22.67 14.38
CA THR A 59 0.49 21.43 15.00
C THR A 59 1.14 20.21 14.32
N LEU A 60 2.03 19.51 15.03
CA LEU A 60 2.75 18.33 14.51
C LEU A 60 2.28 16.99 15.11
N GLU A 61 1.48 17.02 16.19
CA GLU A 61 1.04 15.79 16.88
C GLU A 61 -0.11 15.06 16.16
N LYS A 62 -0.72 15.70 15.15
CA LYS A 62 -1.83 15.13 14.37
C LYS A 62 -1.32 14.19 13.28
N ALA A 63 -2.18 13.27 12.85
CA ALA A 63 -1.89 12.41 11.70
C ALA A 63 -1.66 13.23 10.44
N LEU A 64 -0.77 12.74 9.56
CA LEU A 64 -0.69 13.22 8.18
C LEU A 64 -2.07 13.20 7.53
N THR A 65 -2.42 14.32 6.89
CA THR A 65 -3.67 14.42 6.15
C THR A 65 -3.56 13.65 4.83
N GLY A 66 -4.69 13.21 4.28
CA GLY A 66 -4.71 12.62 2.94
C GLY A 66 -4.07 13.54 1.90
N HIS A 67 -4.39 14.84 1.95
CA HIS A 67 -3.78 15.84 1.05
C HIS A 67 -2.25 15.91 1.20
N GLY A 68 -1.72 15.90 2.43
CA GLY A 68 -0.28 15.89 2.67
C GLY A 68 0.41 14.64 2.13
N ILE A 69 -0.24 13.47 2.25
CA ILE A 69 0.27 12.23 1.63
C ILE A 69 0.37 12.39 0.11
N TYR A 70 -0.67 12.93 -0.55
CA TYR A 70 -0.66 13.13 -1.99
C TYR A 70 0.40 14.14 -2.44
N LYS A 71 0.39 15.34 -1.86
CA LYS A 71 1.23 16.46 -2.32
C LYS A 71 2.69 16.34 -1.89
N ASP A 72 2.90 16.06 -0.60
CA ASP A 72 4.20 16.22 0.06
C ASP A 72 4.98 14.91 0.13
N VAL A 73 4.30 13.77 0.13
CA VAL A 73 4.93 12.44 0.10
C VAL A 73 4.99 11.92 -1.33
N VAL A 74 3.85 11.55 -1.92
CA VAL A 74 3.80 10.94 -3.27
C VAL A 74 4.31 11.92 -4.32
N GLY A 75 3.80 13.15 -4.32
CA GLY A 75 4.22 14.17 -5.28
C GLY A 75 5.70 14.53 -5.20
N LYS A 76 6.29 14.50 -3.99
CA LYS A 76 7.74 14.72 -3.83
C LYS A 76 8.55 13.63 -4.54
N TYR A 77 8.21 12.37 -4.31
CA TYR A 77 8.92 11.26 -4.96
C TYR A 77 8.67 11.20 -6.46
N ALA A 78 7.45 11.49 -6.91
CA ALA A 78 7.14 11.62 -8.33
C ALA A 78 8.06 12.64 -9.03
N ARG A 79 8.19 13.86 -8.47
CA ARG A 79 9.10 14.89 -9.00
C ARG A 79 10.55 14.44 -9.02
N SER A 80 11.03 13.79 -7.94
CA SER A 80 12.41 13.31 -7.88
C SER A 80 12.74 12.24 -8.91
N LEU A 81 11.72 11.54 -9.42
CA LEU A 81 11.82 10.52 -10.45
C LEU A 81 11.52 11.07 -11.86
N GLY A 82 11.30 12.39 -12.00
CA GLY A 82 10.94 13.00 -13.29
C GLY A 82 9.52 12.70 -13.77
N LEU A 83 8.64 12.22 -12.88
CA LEU A 83 7.25 11.91 -13.18
C LEU A 83 6.37 13.12 -12.92
N ASP A 84 5.30 13.29 -13.72
CA ASP A 84 4.23 14.24 -13.42
C ASP A 84 3.53 13.84 -12.10
N PRO A 85 3.57 14.68 -11.05
CA PRO A 85 2.88 14.40 -9.79
C PRO A 85 1.37 14.25 -9.93
N SER A 86 0.76 14.83 -10.97
CA SER A 86 -0.66 14.70 -11.25
C SER A 86 -1.03 13.28 -11.73
N ALA A 87 -0.07 12.57 -12.34
CA ALA A 87 -0.24 11.23 -12.88
C ALA A 87 -0.03 10.10 -11.84
N VAL A 88 0.50 10.42 -10.65
CA VAL A 88 0.79 9.43 -9.59
C VAL A 88 -0.12 9.66 -8.38
N CYS A 89 -0.98 8.70 -8.07
CA CYS A 89 -1.93 8.77 -6.96
C CYS A 89 -1.83 7.57 -6.02
N VAL A 90 -2.25 7.71 -4.75
CA VAL A 90 -2.18 6.61 -3.76
C VAL A 90 -3.03 5.41 -4.17
N HIS A 91 -4.13 5.63 -4.89
CA HIS A 91 -4.96 4.54 -5.44
C HIS A 91 -4.25 3.81 -6.59
N GLY A 92 -3.47 4.53 -7.40
CA GLY A 92 -2.62 3.95 -8.44
C GLY A 92 -1.48 3.12 -7.87
N LEU A 93 -0.85 3.58 -6.78
CA LEU A 93 0.15 2.78 -6.05
C LEU A 93 -0.44 1.47 -5.51
N ARG A 94 -1.66 1.54 -4.97
CA ARG A 94 -2.39 0.35 -4.51
C ARG A 94 -2.75 -0.60 -5.65
N ALA A 95 -3.20 -0.06 -6.79
CA ALA A 95 -3.47 -0.85 -7.99
C ALA A 95 -2.21 -1.55 -8.48
N THR A 96 -1.09 -0.83 -8.52
CA THR A 96 0.23 -1.37 -8.91
C THR A 96 0.66 -2.50 -7.98
N ALA A 97 0.49 -2.34 -6.67
CA ALA A 97 0.79 -3.39 -5.70
C ALA A 97 -0.06 -4.65 -5.91
N ALA A 98 -1.35 -4.49 -6.23
CA ALA A 98 -2.25 -5.60 -6.54
C ALA A 98 -1.85 -6.34 -7.81
N THR A 99 -1.61 -5.60 -8.90
CA THR A 99 -1.18 -6.16 -10.18
C THR A 99 0.17 -6.86 -10.04
N ASN A 100 1.17 -6.25 -9.40
CA ASN A 100 2.47 -6.88 -9.17
C ASN A 100 2.34 -8.20 -8.39
N ALA A 101 1.50 -8.26 -7.35
CA ALA A 101 1.29 -9.49 -6.60
C ALA A 101 0.67 -10.58 -7.48
N LEU A 102 -0.34 -10.24 -8.29
CA LEU A 102 -1.01 -11.18 -9.19
C LEU A 102 -0.08 -11.66 -10.31
N ASP A 103 0.72 -10.76 -10.89
CA ASP A 103 1.69 -11.07 -11.94
C ASP A 103 2.79 -12.02 -11.44
N HIS A 104 3.11 -11.98 -10.14
CA HIS A 104 4.00 -12.94 -9.45
C HIS A 104 3.20 -14.11 -8.83
N GLU A 105 2.11 -14.50 -9.48
CA GLU A 105 1.34 -15.72 -9.21
C GLU A 105 0.70 -15.80 -7.83
N ALA A 106 0.52 -14.67 -7.13
CA ALA A 106 -0.24 -14.69 -5.89
C ALA A 106 -1.70 -15.13 -6.13
N ASP A 107 -2.23 -15.90 -5.19
CA ASP A 107 -3.62 -16.32 -5.18
C ASP A 107 -4.56 -15.10 -5.11
N ILE A 108 -5.53 -15.02 -6.04
CA ILE A 108 -6.43 -13.87 -6.16
C ILE A 108 -7.32 -13.65 -4.92
N ALA A 109 -7.72 -14.72 -4.23
CA ALA A 109 -8.46 -14.63 -2.98
C ALA A 109 -7.58 -14.06 -1.87
N LYS A 110 -6.29 -14.42 -1.82
CA LYS A 110 -5.33 -13.82 -0.89
C LYS A 110 -5.07 -12.34 -1.18
N VAL A 111 -4.95 -11.97 -2.45
CA VAL A 111 -4.84 -10.56 -2.85
C VAL A 111 -6.13 -9.79 -2.49
N GLN A 112 -7.31 -10.39 -2.69
CA GLN A 112 -8.59 -9.78 -2.30
C GLN A 112 -8.69 -9.55 -0.79
N GLU A 113 -8.25 -10.50 0.03
CA GLU A 113 -8.19 -10.36 1.48
C GLU A 113 -7.21 -9.27 1.90
N TRP A 114 -6.01 -9.26 1.32
CA TRP A 114 -4.95 -8.29 1.57
C TRP A 114 -5.38 -6.85 1.26
N LEU A 115 -6.04 -6.67 0.11
CA LEU A 115 -6.65 -5.40 -0.27
C LEU A 115 -7.88 -5.11 0.60
N GLY A 116 -8.60 -6.12 1.04
CA GLY A 116 -9.83 -5.96 1.80
C GLY A 116 -11.01 -5.52 0.92
N HIS A 117 -11.03 -5.95 -0.34
CA HIS A 117 -12.19 -5.78 -1.20
C HIS A 117 -13.34 -6.67 -0.72
N ALA A 118 -14.59 -6.22 -0.92
CA ALA A 118 -15.77 -6.99 -0.55
C ALA A 118 -16.06 -8.13 -1.53
N SER A 119 -15.57 -8.03 -2.77
CA SER A 119 -15.78 -9.00 -3.83
C SER A 119 -14.49 -9.28 -4.58
N ILE A 120 -14.30 -10.53 -5.00
CA ILE A 120 -13.23 -10.95 -5.91
C ILE A 120 -13.35 -10.21 -7.25
N SER A 121 -14.57 -9.86 -7.70
CA SER A 121 -14.77 -9.14 -8.96
C SER A 121 -14.01 -7.81 -9.01
N THR A 122 -13.95 -7.07 -7.89
CA THR A 122 -13.17 -5.83 -7.80
C THR A 122 -11.67 -6.11 -7.92
N THR A 123 -11.18 -7.20 -7.34
CA THR A 123 -9.76 -7.59 -7.43
C THR A 123 -9.38 -8.05 -8.84
N ARG A 124 -10.31 -8.70 -9.57
CA ARG A 124 -10.09 -9.14 -10.97
C ARG A 124 -9.76 -7.98 -11.91
N LEU A 125 -10.17 -6.74 -11.59
CA LEU A 125 -9.79 -5.56 -12.38
C LEU A 125 -8.27 -5.32 -12.41
N TYR A 126 -7.52 -5.88 -11.47
CA TYR A 126 -6.06 -5.79 -11.41
C TYR A 126 -5.33 -7.02 -11.97
N ASP A 127 -6.05 -8.08 -12.33
CA ASP A 127 -5.47 -9.33 -12.83
C ASP A 127 -5.26 -9.25 -14.35
N ARG A 128 -4.02 -8.95 -14.76
CA ARG A 128 -3.66 -8.81 -16.17
C ARG A 128 -3.15 -10.09 -16.81
N ARG A 129 -3.03 -11.19 -16.04
CA ARG A 129 -2.51 -12.47 -16.55
C ARG A 129 -3.35 -13.02 -17.71
N LYS A 130 -4.67 -12.79 -17.69
CA LYS A 130 -5.57 -13.22 -18.76
C LYS A 130 -5.39 -12.46 -20.09
N SER A 131 -4.60 -11.41 -20.11
CA SER A 131 -4.35 -10.56 -21.27
C SER A 131 -2.94 -10.73 -21.82
N LYS A 132 -2.19 -11.74 -21.37
CA LYS A 132 -0.86 -12.03 -21.91
C LYS A 132 -1.00 -12.53 -23.36
N PRO A 133 -0.31 -11.91 -24.34
CA PRO A 133 -0.38 -12.35 -25.73
C PRO A 133 -0.03 -13.84 -25.89
N GLU A 134 0.93 -14.35 -25.11
CA GLU A 134 1.37 -15.75 -25.11
C GLU A 134 0.26 -16.77 -24.75
N ASP A 135 -0.77 -16.35 -24.01
CA ASP A 135 -1.92 -17.19 -23.68
C ASP A 135 -2.95 -17.30 -24.82
N SER A 136 -2.75 -16.53 -25.91
CA SER A 136 -3.63 -16.56 -27.08
C SER A 136 -3.69 -17.97 -27.68
N PRO A 137 -4.88 -18.46 -28.07
CA PRO A 137 -5.03 -19.72 -28.80
C PRO A 137 -4.14 -19.79 -30.05
N THR A 138 -3.81 -18.64 -30.66
CA THR A 138 -2.90 -18.56 -31.82
C THR A 138 -1.53 -19.18 -31.55
N PHE A 139 -1.01 -19.10 -30.32
CA PHE A 139 0.28 -19.70 -29.94
C PHE A 139 0.17 -21.16 -29.49
N LYS A 140 -1.05 -21.72 -29.42
CA LYS A 140 -1.30 -23.11 -29.00
C LYS A 140 -1.57 -24.05 -30.18
N VAL A 141 -1.61 -23.53 -31.41
CA VAL A 141 -1.77 -24.31 -32.64
C VAL A 141 -0.39 -24.59 -33.22
N ASN A 142 -0.05 -25.87 -33.39
CA ASN A 142 1.12 -26.27 -34.18
C ASN A 142 0.71 -26.35 -35.65
N TYR A 143 1.44 -25.66 -36.53
CA TYR A 143 1.32 -25.77 -37.99
C TYR A 143 2.28 -26.84 -38.53
#